data_AF-A0A8H8BWZ7-F1
#
_entry.id   AF-A0A8H8BWZ7-F1
#
_cell.length_a   1.000
_cell.length_b   1.000
_cell.length_c   1.000
_cell.angle_alpha   90.00
_cell.angle_beta   90.00
_cell.angle_gamma   90.00
#
_symmetry.space_group_name_H-M   'P 1'
#
loop_
_entity.id
_entity.type
_entity.pdbx_description
1 polymer ?
#
loop_
_entity_poly.entity_id
_entity_poly.type
_entity_poly.pdbx_seq_one_letter_code
_entity_poly.pdbx_strand_id
1 'polypeptide(L)'
;LPRGRMVCRDEQYKCKAIVYYTLIKYSDLLQRDTIEPKKWKYGRMKQLVEDFRRLFSLYQEILVSEMFSPKLADETDVEVVPFDSNITCSYCRSNIFNRFLTCKSCIVFREKEEKDTYDICMDCYAMGRSCACISALGWVEQWDWNVLVDNYEIWRGVVVQSDGFFFDPLDVARKRYGKKPIAEVCQEQLSRRPWTDITKPGEP
;
A
#
# COMPACT_ATOMS: atom_id res chain seq x y z
N LEU A 1 -5.03 15.21 5.66
CA LEU A 1 -6.50 15.38 5.75
C LEU A 1 -7.05 14.57 6.94
N PRO A 2 -7.17 15.13 8.16
CA PRO A 2 -7.41 14.32 9.37
C PRO A 2 -8.80 14.50 10.01
N ARG A 3 -9.87 14.69 9.23
CA ARG A 3 -11.27 14.76 9.75
C ARG A 3 -12.32 14.15 8.82
N GLY A 4 -11.96 13.21 7.95
CA GLY A 4 -12.93 12.37 7.25
C GLY A 4 -13.45 11.29 8.19
N ARG A 5 -14.45 11.60 9.01
CA ARG A 5 -15.20 10.61 9.78
C ARG A 5 -15.71 9.52 8.83
N MET A 6 -15.56 8.28 9.27
CA MET A 6 -16.33 7.10 8.87
C MET A 6 -17.76 7.47 8.48
N VAL A 7 -17.96 7.66 7.18
CA VAL A 7 -19.24 7.45 6.53
C VAL A 7 -18.90 6.35 5.55
N CYS A 8 -19.32 5.12 5.88
CA CYS A 8 -19.30 4.03 4.92
C CYS A 8 -20.20 4.43 3.75
N ARG A 9 -19.62 5.06 2.74
CA ARG A 9 -20.20 5.14 1.40
C ARG A 9 -19.60 3.97 0.63
N ASP A 10 -20.41 3.33 -0.20
CA ASP A 10 -19.95 2.30 -1.13
C ASP A 10 -19.01 2.85 -2.21
N GLU A 11 -18.77 4.17 -2.23
CA GLU A 11 -17.74 4.83 -3.01
C GLU A 11 -16.34 4.45 -2.48
N GLN A 12 -15.84 3.32 -2.93
CA GLN A 12 -14.48 2.88 -2.66
C GLN A 12 -13.50 3.61 -3.58
N TYR A 13 -12.96 4.73 -3.11
CA TYR A 13 -11.92 5.44 -3.84
C TYR A 13 -10.59 4.69 -3.76
N LYS A 14 -10.12 4.20 -4.91
CA LYS A 14 -8.86 3.44 -5.05
C LYS A 14 -7.65 4.37 -5.13
N CYS A 15 -7.57 5.38 -4.25
CA CYS A 15 -6.67 6.53 -4.39
C CYS A 15 -5.20 6.12 -4.59
N LYS A 16 -4.68 5.20 -3.77
CA LYS A 16 -3.30 4.73 -3.88
C LYS A 16 -3.02 4.01 -5.20
N ALA A 17 -3.94 3.14 -5.64
CA ALA A 17 -3.85 2.48 -6.94
C ALA A 17 -3.96 3.48 -8.10
N ILE A 18 -4.84 4.49 -8.00
CA ILE A 18 -4.94 5.57 -8.99
C ILE A 18 -3.62 6.32 -9.11
N VAL A 19 -2.95 6.66 -7.99
CA VAL A 19 -1.61 7.27 -8.02
C VAL A 19 -0.62 6.37 -8.77
N TYR A 20 -0.54 5.09 -8.40
CA TYR A 20 0.36 4.11 -9.03
C TYR A 20 0.14 3.97 -10.54
N TYR A 21 -1.08 3.70 -10.98
CA TYR A 21 -1.39 3.53 -12.40
C TYR A 21 -1.29 4.84 -13.20
N THR A 22 -1.53 6.00 -12.57
CA THR A 22 -1.30 7.29 -13.21
C THR A 22 0.19 7.53 -13.42
N LEU A 23 1.05 7.17 -12.46
CA LEU A 23 2.50 7.24 -12.61
C LEU A 23 3.02 6.32 -13.70
N ILE A 24 2.53 5.08 -13.82
CA ILE A 24 2.84 4.20 -14.96
C ILE A 24 2.56 4.95 -16.27
N LYS A 25 1.31 5.41 -16.44
CA LYS A 25 0.88 6.07 -17.68
C LYS A 25 1.67 7.34 -17.99
N TYR A 26 1.97 8.14 -16.97
CA TYR A 26 2.70 9.40 -17.15
C TYR A 26 4.17 9.15 -17.45
N SER A 27 4.79 8.17 -16.77
CA SER A 27 6.15 7.72 -17.06
C SER A 27 6.27 7.26 -18.51
N ASP A 28 5.35 6.39 -18.97
CA ASP A 28 5.33 5.90 -20.35
C ASP A 28 5.15 7.02 -21.36
N LEU A 29 4.37 8.07 -21.02
CA LEU A 29 4.20 9.23 -21.88
C LEU A 29 5.48 10.07 -21.94
N LEU A 30 6.12 10.33 -20.80
CA LEU A 30 7.31 11.17 -20.71
C LEU A 30 8.54 10.52 -21.35
N GLN A 31 8.62 9.19 -21.33
CA GLN A 31 9.73 8.42 -21.89
C GLN A 31 9.57 8.03 -23.37
N ARG A 32 8.53 8.51 -24.07
CA ARG A 32 8.38 8.22 -25.50
C ARG A 32 9.51 8.86 -26.31
N ASP A 33 10.11 8.10 -27.21
CA ASP A 33 11.20 8.56 -28.11
C ASP A 33 10.84 9.78 -28.96
N THR A 34 9.54 10.03 -29.18
CA THR A 34 9.05 11.19 -29.95
C THR A 34 9.08 12.51 -29.16
N ILE A 35 9.33 12.46 -27.85
CA ILE A 35 9.37 13.65 -27.00
C ILE A 35 10.81 14.14 -26.86
N GLU A 36 11.10 15.25 -27.55
CA GLU A 36 12.33 15.99 -27.33
C GLU A 36 12.37 16.55 -25.90
N PRO A 37 13.47 16.38 -25.14
CA PRO A 37 13.58 16.85 -23.75
C PRO A 37 13.28 18.35 -23.55
N LYS A 38 13.51 19.18 -24.59
CA LYS A 38 13.18 20.60 -24.57
C LYS A 38 11.68 20.86 -24.38
N LYS A 39 10.82 19.94 -24.84
CA LYS A 39 9.34 20.07 -24.77
C LYS A 39 8.82 19.97 -23.34
N TRP A 40 9.54 19.32 -22.42
CA TRP A 40 9.16 19.22 -21.01
C TRP A 40 9.00 20.58 -20.32
N LYS A 41 9.63 21.63 -20.85
CA LYS A 41 9.56 22.99 -20.28
C LYS A 41 8.37 23.82 -20.75
N TYR A 42 7.55 23.33 -21.68
CA TYR A 42 6.51 24.13 -22.35
C TYR A 42 5.13 23.47 -22.39
N GLY A 43 4.10 24.31 -22.37
CA GLY A 43 2.71 23.93 -22.61
C GLY A 43 2.20 22.78 -21.73
N ARG A 44 1.45 21.86 -22.34
CA ARG A 44 0.85 20.71 -21.64
C ARG A 44 1.87 19.73 -21.07
N MET A 45 3.08 19.69 -21.63
CA MET A 45 4.15 18.80 -21.14
C MET A 45 4.72 19.29 -19.81
N LYS A 46 4.85 20.61 -19.64
CA LYS A 46 5.23 21.18 -18.33
C LYS A 46 4.23 20.80 -17.24
N GLN A 47 2.94 20.92 -17.54
CA GLN A 47 1.88 20.52 -16.60
C GLN A 47 1.97 19.03 -16.25
N LEU A 48 2.19 18.16 -17.24
CA LEU A 48 2.36 16.73 -17.04
C LEU A 48 3.56 16.41 -16.13
N VAL A 49 4.70 17.08 -16.31
CA VAL A 49 5.90 16.92 -15.47
C VAL A 49 5.63 17.38 -14.03
N GLU A 50 4.97 18.52 -13.85
CA GLU A 50 4.61 19.02 -12.52
C GLU A 50 3.63 18.07 -11.79
N ASP A 51 2.64 17.55 -12.49
CA ASP A 51 1.68 16.60 -11.92
C ASP A 51 2.33 15.24 -11.64
N PHE A 52 3.21 14.76 -12.53
CA PHE A 52 4.02 13.56 -12.30
C PHE A 52 4.86 13.70 -11.03
N ARG A 53 5.53 14.85 -10.84
CA ARG A 53 6.31 15.13 -9.63
C ARG A 53 5.45 15.10 -8.36
N ARG A 54 4.26 15.71 -8.39
CA ARG A 54 3.33 15.72 -7.25
C ARG A 54 2.84 14.31 -6.92
N LEU A 55 2.45 13.53 -7.92
CA LEU A 55 2.03 12.14 -7.76
C LEU A 55 3.17 11.26 -7.24
N PHE A 56 4.39 11.49 -7.72
CA PHE A 56 5.58 10.75 -7.28
C PHE A 56 5.88 10.99 -5.80
N SER A 57 5.74 12.23 -5.32
CA SER A 57 5.82 12.54 -3.89
C SER A 57 4.80 11.75 -3.06
N LEU A 58 3.57 11.62 -3.54
CA LEU A 58 2.53 10.82 -2.86
C LEU A 58 2.88 9.33 -2.90
N TYR A 59 3.42 8.83 -4.01
CA TYR A 59 3.85 7.45 -4.13
C TYR A 59 5.01 7.10 -3.19
N GLN A 60 5.97 8.01 -3.01
CA GLN A 60 7.02 7.85 -2.00
C GLN A 60 6.43 7.66 -0.60
N GLU A 61 5.45 8.50 -0.21
CA GLU A 61 4.77 8.36 1.08
C GLU A 61 4.01 7.03 1.20
N ILE A 62 3.34 6.59 0.11
CA ILE A 62 2.67 5.29 0.05
C ILE A 62 3.69 4.18 0.29
N LEU A 63 4.78 4.11 -0.46
CA LEU A 63 5.78 3.07 -0.30
C LEU A 63 6.42 3.08 1.08
N VAL A 64 6.83 4.25 1.59
CA VAL A 64 7.38 4.38 2.94
C VAL A 64 6.42 3.80 3.97
N SER A 65 5.11 4.04 3.85
CA SER A 65 4.11 3.49 4.78
C SER A 65 4.04 1.96 4.75
N GLU A 66 4.32 1.35 3.59
CA GLU A 66 4.21 -0.09 3.38
C GLU A 66 5.49 -0.86 3.74
N MET A 67 6.61 -0.18 4.07
CA MET A 67 7.87 -0.86 4.37
C MET A 67 7.88 -1.59 5.72
N PHE A 68 8.27 -2.86 5.72
CA PHE A 68 8.59 -3.62 6.93
C PHE A 68 9.81 -3.09 7.69
N SER A 69 9.96 -3.42 8.96
CA SER A 69 11.08 -2.99 9.79
C SER A 69 12.40 -3.58 9.29
N PRO A 70 13.48 -2.78 9.13
CA PRO A 70 14.81 -3.31 8.82
C PRO A 70 15.46 -3.99 10.04
N LYS A 71 14.81 -3.95 11.21
CA LYS A 71 15.32 -4.50 12.48
C LYS A 71 14.65 -5.82 12.84
N LEU A 72 13.51 -6.13 12.23
CA LEU A 72 12.80 -7.39 12.42
C LEU A 72 13.25 -8.35 11.31
N ALA A 73 13.01 -9.64 11.53
CA ALA A 73 13.17 -10.62 10.46
C ALA A 73 12.21 -10.28 9.32
N ASP A 74 12.63 -10.58 8.08
CA ASP A 74 11.76 -10.47 6.93
C ASP A 74 10.57 -11.42 7.09
N GLU A 75 9.37 -10.96 6.68
CA GLU A 75 8.19 -11.82 6.61
C GLU A 75 8.37 -12.82 5.47
N THR A 76 8.50 -14.11 5.80
CA THR A 76 8.78 -15.15 4.79
C THR A 76 7.53 -15.80 4.22
N ASP A 77 6.36 -15.58 4.84
CA ASP A 77 5.07 -16.18 4.47
C ASP A 77 4.08 -15.08 4.06
N VAL A 78 4.48 -14.27 3.07
CA VAL A 78 3.62 -13.25 2.47
C VAL A 78 2.94 -13.85 1.25
N GLU A 79 1.61 -13.98 1.32
CA GLU A 79 0.82 -14.46 0.20
C GLU A 79 0.72 -13.37 -0.87
N VAL A 80 0.94 -13.73 -2.14
CA VAL A 80 0.76 -12.82 -3.27
C VAL A 80 -0.57 -13.14 -3.95
N VAL A 81 -1.45 -12.15 -4.03
CA VAL A 81 -2.74 -12.27 -4.72
C VAL A 81 -2.82 -11.30 -5.90
N PRO A 82 -3.53 -11.62 -7.00
CA PRO A 82 -3.68 -10.68 -8.10
C PRO A 82 -4.41 -9.41 -7.66
N PHE A 83 -3.90 -8.24 -8.06
CA PHE A 83 -4.66 -7.00 -7.93
C PHE A 83 -5.89 -7.02 -8.85
N ASP A 84 -7.07 -7.22 -8.26
CA ASP A 84 -8.36 -7.17 -8.98
C ASP A 84 -9.15 -5.88 -8.68
N SER A 85 -8.57 -5.01 -7.84
CA SER A 85 -9.13 -3.74 -7.39
C SER A 85 -10.35 -3.84 -6.47
N ASN A 86 -10.71 -5.04 -6.00
CA ASN A 86 -11.89 -5.29 -5.15
C ASN A 86 -11.53 -5.70 -3.72
N ILE A 87 -10.25 -5.88 -3.40
CA ILE A 87 -9.81 -6.15 -2.04
C ILE A 87 -10.07 -4.93 -1.14
N THR A 88 -10.81 -5.16 -0.06
CA THR A 88 -11.25 -4.13 0.88
C THR A 88 -11.09 -4.58 2.32
N CYS A 89 -10.86 -3.62 3.21
CA CYS A 89 -10.83 -3.90 4.64
C CYS A 89 -12.23 -4.28 5.16
N SER A 90 -12.38 -5.45 5.78
CA SER A 90 -13.63 -5.91 6.40
C SER A 90 -14.13 -4.97 7.51
N TYR A 91 -13.25 -4.13 8.09
CA TYR A 91 -13.63 -3.14 9.11
C TYR A 91 -14.07 -1.79 8.51
N CYS A 92 -13.18 -1.08 7.81
CA CYS A 92 -13.46 0.28 7.32
C CYS A 92 -14.01 0.33 5.89
N ARG A 93 -14.10 -0.81 5.20
CA ARG A 93 -14.55 -0.94 3.79
C ARG A 93 -13.74 -0.15 2.76
N SER A 94 -12.62 0.43 3.16
CA SER A 94 -11.71 1.12 2.24
C SER A 94 -10.94 0.11 1.39
N ASN A 95 -10.67 0.46 0.14
CA ASN A 95 -9.82 -0.33 -0.75
C ASN A 95 -8.39 -0.42 -0.19
N ILE A 96 -7.81 -1.60 -0.30
CA ILE A 96 -6.43 -1.88 0.12
C ILE A 96 -5.54 -1.78 -1.13
N PHE A 97 -4.42 -1.07 -1.00
CA PHE A 97 -3.46 -0.92 -2.09
C PHE A 97 -2.61 -2.16 -2.27
N ASN A 98 -1.56 -2.37 -1.47
CA ASN A 98 -0.71 -3.54 -1.62
C ASN A 98 -0.76 -4.44 -0.39
N ARG A 99 -0.16 -4.03 0.74
CA ARG A 99 -0.06 -4.89 1.94
C ARG A 99 -1.26 -4.84 2.87
N PHE A 100 -1.66 -6.00 3.37
CA PHE A 100 -2.70 -6.16 4.38
C PHE A 100 -2.56 -7.47 5.16
N LEU A 101 -3.44 -7.67 6.12
CA LEU A 101 -3.49 -8.87 6.94
C LEU A 101 -4.78 -9.63 6.70
N THR A 102 -4.69 -10.95 6.59
CA THR A 102 -5.84 -11.84 6.42
C THR A 102 -5.90 -12.86 7.55
N CYS A 103 -7.08 -13.06 8.13
CA CYS A 103 -7.27 -14.11 9.13
C CYS A 103 -7.64 -15.43 8.45
N LYS A 104 -6.77 -16.44 8.58
CA LYS A 104 -7.01 -17.78 8.03
C LYS A 104 -7.98 -18.63 8.85
N SER A 105 -8.32 -18.20 10.08
CA SER A 105 -9.30 -18.89 10.92
C SER A 105 -10.73 -18.37 10.71
N CYS A 106 -10.90 -17.08 10.43
CA CYS A 106 -12.21 -16.45 10.22
C CYS A 106 -12.60 -16.51 8.73
N ILE A 107 -12.95 -17.70 8.24
CA ILE A 107 -13.39 -17.91 6.85
C ILE A 107 -14.91 -18.16 6.86
N VAL A 108 -15.65 -17.36 6.10
CA VAL A 108 -17.08 -17.58 5.84
C VAL A 108 -17.23 -18.19 4.45
N PHE A 109 -17.89 -19.35 4.37
CA PHE A 109 -18.22 -19.97 3.09
C PHE A 109 -19.55 -19.43 2.60
N ARG A 110 -19.56 -18.78 1.43
CA ARG A 110 -20.82 -18.41 0.75
C ARG A 110 -21.33 -19.60 -0.08
N GLU A 111 -22.62 -19.59 -0.41
CA GLU A 111 -23.38 -20.66 -1.09
C GLU A 111 -22.82 -21.14 -2.46
N LYS A 112 -21.71 -20.58 -2.95
CA LYS A 112 -21.06 -20.92 -4.23
C LYS A 112 -19.53 -21.08 -4.12
N GLU A 113 -19.04 -21.63 -3.01
CA GLU A 113 -17.60 -21.94 -2.78
C GLU A 113 -16.66 -20.72 -2.74
N GLU A 114 -17.20 -19.49 -2.82
CA GLU A 114 -16.42 -18.27 -2.61
C GLU A 114 -16.10 -18.12 -1.12
N LYS A 115 -14.80 -18.22 -0.79
CA LYS A 115 -14.27 -18.05 0.57
C LYS A 115 -14.18 -16.56 0.86
N ASP A 116 -14.97 -16.08 1.81
CA ASP A 116 -14.91 -14.71 2.32
C ASP A 116 -13.99 -14.71 3.55
N THR A 117 -12.76 -14.21 3.39
CA THR A 117 -11.77 -14.10 4.46
C THR A 117 -11.89 -12.77 5.18
N TYR A 118 -11.56 -12.74 6.48
CA TYR A 118 -11.44 -11.48 7.20
C TYR A 118 -10.13 -10.78 6.84
N ASP A 119 -10.21 -9.81 5.94
CA ASP A 119 -9.09 -8.99 5.49
C ASP A 119 -9.12 -7.62 6.21
N ILE A 120 -7.97 -7.18 6.73
CA ILE A 120 -7.87 -5.92 7.47
C ILE A 120 -6.70 -5.07 6.96
N CYS A 121 -6.98 -3.80 6.66
CA CYS A 121 -5.93 -2.86 6.28
C CYS A 121 -5.00 -2.55 7.47
N MET A 122 -3.76 -2.20 7.14
CA MET A 122 -2.73 -1.91 8.15
C MET A 122 -3.13 -0.78 9.11
N ASP A 123 -3.80 0.27 8.63
CA ASP A 123 -4.27 1.37 9.47
C ASP A 123 -5.27 0.90 10.54
N CYS A 124 -6.26 0.09 10.14
CA CYS A 124 -7.25 -0.46 11.08
C CYS A 124 -6.59 -1.38 12.10
N TYR A 125 -5.69 -2.25 11.64
CA TYR A 125 -4.98 -3.17 12.52
C TYR A 125 -4.10 -2.43 13.54
N ALA A 126 -3.32 -1.46 13.09
CA ALA A 126 -2.46 -0.64 13.96
C ALA A 126 -3.26 0.12 15.03
N MET A 127 -4.48 0.57 14.71
CA MET A 127 -5.40 1.21 15.67
C MET A 127 -6.07 0.25 16.66
N GLY A 128 -5.79 -1.05 16.59
CA GLY A 128 -6.34 -2.06 17.52
C GLY A 128 -7.63 -2.71 17.03
N ARG A 129 -8.02 -2.51 15.76
CA ARG A 129 -9.14 -3.26 15.17
C ARG A 129 -8.63 -4.61 14.69
N SER A 130 -9.42 -5.67 14.87
CA SER A 130 -9.14 -7.01 14.37
C SER A 130 -10.43 -7.84 14.45
N CYS A 131 -10.38 -9.07 13.94
CA CYS A 131 -11.39 -10.08 14.24
C CYS A 131 -11.21 -10.62 15.67
N ALA A 132 -12.08 -11.55 16.08
CA ALA A 132 -12.02 -12.18 17.40
C ALA A 132 -10.72 -12.98 17.64
N CYS A 133 -9.98 -13.37 16.59
CA CYS A 133 -8.67 -14.02 16.74
C CYS A 133 -7.56 -13.08 17.22
N ILE A 134 -7.74 -11.76 17.08
CA ILE A 134 -6.84 -10.67 17.51
C ILE A 134 -5.49 -10.63 16.76
N SER A 135 -4.70 -11.71 16.75
CA SER A 135 -3.38 -11.82 16.12
C SER A 135 -3.23 -13.14 15.34
N ALA A 136 -2.01 -13.50 14.93
CA ALA A 136 -1.71 -14.62 14.02
C ALA A 136 -2.43 -14.53 12.66
N LEU A 137 -2.64 -13.30 12.16
CA LEU A 137 -3.09 -13.06 10.79
C LEU A 137 -1.89 -13.21 9.84
N GLY A 138 -2.13 -13.72 8.64
CA GLY A 138 -1.11 -13.83 7.58
C GLY A 138 -0.97 -12.53 6.81
N TRP A 139 0.25 -12.24 6.34
CA TRP A 139 0.52 -11.12 5.45
C TRP A 139 0.10 -11.46 4.03
N VAL A 140 -0.47 -10.46 3.34
CA VAL A 140 -0.83 -10.56 1.93
C VAL A 140 -0.37 -9.31 1.20
N GLU A 141 0.09 -9.45 -0.03
CA GLU A 141 0.40 -8.37 -0.95
C GLU A 141 -0.23 -8.58 -2.34
N GLN A 142 -0.57 -7.48 -3.02
CA GLN A 142 -1.18 -7.48 -4.36
C GLN A 142 -0.15 -7.28 -5.49
N TRP A 143 1.04 -6.80 -5.14
CA TRP A 143 2.22 -6.68 -5.97
C TRP A 143 3.43 -7.14 -5.17
N ASP A 144 4.34 -7.85 -5.87
CA ASP A 144 5.67 -8.09 -5.36
C ASP A 144 6.33 -6.75 -4.99
N TRP A 145 6.87 -6.67 -3.79
CA TRP A 145 7.51 -5.47 -3.27
C TRP A 145 8.59 -4.91 -4.18
N ASN A 146 9.40 -5.78 -4.80
CA ASN A 146 10.50 -5.36 -5.65
C ASN A 146 9.98 -4.66 -6.90
N VAL A 147 8.85 -5.10 -7.47
CA VAL A 147 8.21 -4.41 -8.61
C VAL A 147 7.85 -2.97 -8.25
N LEU A 148 7.33 -2.74 -7.04
CA LEU A 148 7.00 -1.40 -6.57
C LEU A 148 8.24 -0.52 -6.36
N VAL A 149 9.33 -1.10 -5.86
CA VAL A 149 10.62 -0.43 -5.65
C VAL A 149 11.33 -0.13 -6.96
N ASP A 150 11.32 -1.06 -7.92
CA ASP A 150 11.92 -0.86 -9.24
C ASP A 150 11.20 0.26 -9.99
N ASN A 151 9.86 0.27 -9.95
CA ASN A 151 9.06 1.37 -10.48
C ASN A 151 9.39 2.71 -9.79
N TYR A 152 9.60 2.70 -8.48
CA TYR A 152 10.03 3.89 -7.74
C TYR A 152 11.35 4.44 -8.29
N GLU A 153 12.37 3.61 -8.47
CA GLU A 153 13.69 4.05 -8.95
C GLU A 153 13.64 4.52 -10.41
N ILE A 154 12.87 3.84 -11.28
CA ILE A 154 12.65 4.27 -12.66
C ILE A 154 12.02 5.67 -12.67
N TRP A 155 10.92 5.87 -11.94
CA TRP A 155 10.20 7.13 -11.92
C TRP A 155 10.99 8.26 -11.24
N ARG A 156 11.80 7.94 -10.23
CA ARG A 156 12.77 8.87 -9.64
C ARG A 156 13.72 9.40 -10.70
N GLY A 157 14.23 8.51 -11.57
CA GLY A 157 15.06 8.88 -12.72
C GLY A 157 14.35 9.82 -13.69
N VAL A 158 13.07 9.57 -14.00
CA VAL A 158 12.26 10.45 -14.86
C VAL A 158 12.11 11.85 -14.27
N VAL A 159 11.86 11.97 -12.96
CA VAL A 159 11.76 13.29 -12.32
C VAL A 159 13.08 14.05 -12.41
N VAL A 160 14.19 13.38 -12.11
CA VAL A 160 15.52 14.01 -12.17
C VAL A 160 15.84 14.50 -13.59
N GLN A 161 15.51 13.70 -14.61
CA GLN A 161 15.74 14.09 -16.00
C GLN A 161 14.83 15.25 -16.44
N SER A 162 13.57 15.25 -16.00
CA SER A 162 12.55 16.16 -16.51
C SER A 162 12.44 17.51 -15.81
N ASP A 163 12.54 17.54 -14.48
CA ASP A 163 12.38 18.74 -13.66
C ASP A 163 13.69 19.12 -12.93
N GLY A 164 14.71 18.25 -12.95
CA GLY A 164 15.94 18.44 -12.17
C GLY A 164 15.73 18.32 -10.65
N PHE A 165 14.51 18.01 -10.21
CA PHE A 165 14.17 17.84 -8.80
C PHE A 165 14.71 16.50 -8.31
N PHE A 166 15.36 16.50 -7.14
CA PHE A 166 15.94 15.30 -6.56
C PHE A 166 15.06 14.75 -5.45
N PHE A 167 14.58 13.52 -5.63
CA PHE A 167 13.99 12.72 -4.55
C PHE A 167 15.04 11.76 -3.99
N ASP A 168 14.93 11.49 -2.69
CA ASP A 168 15.82 10.56 -2.02
C ASP A 168 15.56 9.12 -2.47
N PRO A 169 16.57 8.23 -2.44
CA PRO A 169 16.33 6.80 -2.47
C PRO A 169 15.36 6.37 -1.36
N LEU A 170 14.61 5.27 -1.59
CA LEU A 170 13.50 4.91 -0.70
C LEU A 170 13.92 4.64 0.75
N ASP A 171 15.09 4.04 0.98
CA ASP A 171 15.64 3.79 2.33
C ASP A 171 15.97 5.10 3.07
N VAL A 172 16.47 6.11 2.35
CA VAL A 172 16.74 7.45 2.87
C VAL A 172 15.43 8.18 3.15
N ALA A 173 14.46 8.10 2.24
CA ALA A 173 13.12 8.64 2.44
C ALA A 173 12.46 8.07 3.72
N ARG A 174 12.60 6.75 3.94
CA ARG A 174 12.15 6.09 5.18
C ARG A 174 12.83 6.66 6.43
N LYS A 175 14.15 6.85 6.41
CA LYS A 175 14.89 7.43 7.54
C LYS A 175 14.43 8.87 7.83
N ARG A 176 14.18 9.67 6.78
CA ARG A 176 13.69 11.06 6.90
C ARG A 176 12.24 11.16 7.37
N TYR A 177 11.40 10.15 7.11
CA TYR A 177 10.02 10.10 7.58
C TYR A 177 9.92 10.23 9.11
N GLY A 178 10.96 9.79 9.84
CA GLY A 178 11.13 10.06 11.28
C GLY A 178 10.14 9.33 12.20
N LYS A 179 9.28 8.49 11.64
CA LYS A 179 8.28 7.68 12.34
C LYS A 179 8.33 6.25 11.81
N LYS A 180 7.79 5.31 12.58
CA LYS A 180 7.63 3.93 12.11
C LYS A 180 6.58 3.90 10.98
N PRO A 181 6.87 3.29 9.82
CA PRO A 181 5.88 2.90 8.84
C PRO A 181 4.71 2.11 9.44
N ILE A 182 3.54 2.18 8.82
CA ILE A 182 2.37 1.47 9.32
C ILE A 182 2.57 -0.05 9.25
N ALA A 183 3.26 -0.54 8.21
CA ALA A 183 3.61 -1.95 8.08
C ALA A 183 4.52 -2.42 9.23
N GLU A 184 5.56 -1.65 9.57
CA GLU A 184 6.43 -1.92 10.72
C GLU A 184 5.63 -1.95 12.04
N VAL A 185 4.68 -1.01 12.23
CA VAL A 185 3.80 -1.05 13.41
C VAL A 185 2.97 -2.34 13.43
N CYS A 186 2.40 -2.75 12.31
CA CYS A 186 1.63 -4.00 12.22
C CYS A 186 2.47 -5.24 12.53
N GLN A 187 3.72 -5.34 12.07
CA GLN A 187 4.63 -6.45 12.41
C GLN A 187 4.86 -6.55 13.92
N GLU A 188 5.13 -5.41 14.56
CA GLU A 188 5.30 -5.36 16.02
C GLU A 188 4.00 -5.72 16.75
N GLN A 189 2.84 -5.32 16.23
CA GLN A 189 1.56 -5.61 16.85
C GLN A 189 1.14 -7.08 16.68
N LEU A 190 1.44 -7.71 15.53
CA LEU A 190 1.17 -9.13 15.30
C LEU A 190 1.91 -10.03 16.29
N SER A 191 3.18 -9.71 16.56
CA SER A 191 4.01 -10.47 17.50
C SER A 191 3.65 -10.23 18.97
N ARG A 192 3.12 -9.05 19.32
CA ARG A 192 2.82 -8.67 20.71
C ARG A 192 1.41 -9.02 21.16
N ARG A 193 0.43 -8.98 20.26
CA ARG A 193 -0.98 -9.17 20.63
C ARG A 193 -1.28 -10.65 20.88
N PRO A 194 -2.08 -10.98 21.90
CA PRO A 194 -2.47 -12.36 22.17
C PRO A 194 -3.29 -12.90 21.00
N TRP A 195 -3.11 -14.19 20.69
CA TRP A 195 -3.96 -14.90 19.76
C TRP A 195 -5.08 -15.61 20.51
N THR A 196 -6.30 -15.57 19.97
CA THR A 196 -7.45 -16.29 20.52
C THR A 196 -7.95 -17.31 19.51
N ASP A 197 -7.98 -18.58 19.91
CA ASP A 197 -8.56 -19.66 19.11
C ASP A 197 -10.08 -19.62 19.22
N ILE A 198 -10.73 -19.06 18.19
CA ILE A 198 -12.20 -18.95 18.15
C ILE A 198 -12.90 -20.30 17.97
N THR A 199 -12.16 -21.36 17.61
CA THR A 199 -12.72 -22.71 17.43
C THR A 199 -12.80 -23.49 18.74
N LYS A 200 -12.11 -23.01 19.78
CA LYS A 200 -12.11 -23.58 21.13
C LYS A 200 -12.79 -22.59 22.07
N PRO A 201 -14.10 -22.72 22.34
CA PRO A 201 -14.72 -21.90 23.37
C PRO A 201 -13.98 -22.14 24.69
N GLY A 202 -13.56 -21.06 25.35
CA GLY A 202 -12.92 -21.15 26.66
C GLY A 202 -13.84 -21.87 27.65
N GLU A 203 -13.28 -22.76 28.47
CA GLU A 203 -14.01 -23.27 29.62
C GLU A 203 -14.39 -22.08 30.52
N PRO A 204 -15.66 -22.03 31.00
CA PRO A 204 -16.19 -20.90 31.77
C PRO A 204 -15.50 -20.70 33.12
#